data_AF-A0A2A4IYG0-F1
#
_entry.id   AF-A0A2A4IYG0-F1
#
_cell.length_a   1.000
_cell.length_b   1.000
_cell.length_c   1.000
_cell.angle_alpha   90.00
_cell.angle_beta   90.00
_cell.angle_gamma   90.00
#
_symmetry.space_group_name_H-M   'P 1'
#
loop_
_entity.id
_entity.type
_entity.pdbx_description
1 polymer ?
#
loop_
_entity_poly.entity_id
_entity_poly.type
_entity_poly.pdbx_seq_one_letter_code
_entity_poly.pdbx_strand_id
1 'polypeptide(L)'
;MQSSDVISSLFWFKNDSDVDDEKEPQILEQFVHNVEDFSSQYGSEISVSYTAFNLRGPPSNFPDYGDYPQAFVMRTYGTWWEEAPSAQQDYMPQNASAITSQDFVEVSFEKAVYPLEVSIFETYNPGALVRIWALGPTAWMLLWEGEPEYVGDTPRIFSPPIRQINVPTR
;
A
#
# COMPACT_ATOMS: atom_id res chain seq x y z
N MET A 1 47.06 24.81 -57.04
CA MET A 1 45.59 24.81 -56.99
C MET A 1 45.22 25.06 -55.54
N GLN A 2 45.01 26.34 -55.19
CA GLN A 2 43.67 26.95 -54.95
C GLN A 2 43.05 26.38 -53.67
N SER A 3 43.22 27.11 -52.54
CA SER A 3 42.31 28.14 -52.00
C SER A 3 41.19 27.49 -51.20
N SER A 4 41.20 27.61 -49.86
CA SER A 4 40.39 28.60 -49.11
C SER A 4 38.90 28.24 -49.18
N ASP A 5 38.07 28.31 -48.14
CA ASP A 5 38.07 29.16 -46.97
C ASP A 5 37.09 28.55 -45.96
N VAL A 6 37.17 29.13 -44.76
CA VAL A 6 36.14 29.23 -43.73
C VAL A 6 34.67 29.07 -44.17
N ILE A 7 33.85 28.73 -43.17
CA ILE A 7 32.37 28.72 -43.08
C ILE A 7 31.82 27.30 -42.99
N SER A 8 31.45 26.90 -41.77
CA SER A 8 30.10 26.40 -41.45
C SER A 8 29.97 26.13 -39.94
N SER A 9 30.37 27.11 -39.12
CA SER A 9 29.67 27.39 -37.87
C SER A 9 28.28 27.93 -38.22
N LEU A 10 27.38 27.07 -38.71
CA LEU A 10 25.97 27.34 -39.00
C LEU A 10 25.31 26.08 -39.61
N PHE A 11 25.22 25.01 -38.83
CA PHE A 11 24.17 24.00 -39.03
C PHE A 11 23.40 23.84 -37.73
N TRP A 12 22.68 24.92 -37.42
CA TRP A 12 21.34 24.82 -36.84
C TRP A 12 20.44 24.09 -37.85
N PHE A 13 20.44 22.76 -37.76
CA PHE A 13 19.27 21.92 -37.96
C PHE A 13 19.32 21.00 -36.74
N LYS A 14 18.63 21.30 -35.63
CA LYS A 14 17.19 21.07 -35.48
C LYS A 14 16.72 19.82 -36.24
N ASN A 15 17.21 18.67 -35.82
CA ASN A 15 16.32 17.54 -35.53
C ASN A 15 16.06 17.70 -34.02
N ASP A 16 14.90 18.11 -33.50
CA ASP A 16 13.52 17.79 -33.92
C ASP A 16 13.41 16.36 -34.44
N SER A 17 13.98 15.46 -33.65
CA SER A 17 13.30 14.21 -33.38
C SER A 17 13.17 14.13 -31.86
N ASP A 18 12.29 14.97 -31.32
CA ASP A 18 11.39 14.55 -30.25
C ASP A 18 10.66 13.32 -30.80
N VAL A 19 11.36 12.19 -30.80
CA VAL A 19 10.69 10.90 -30.82
C VAL A 19 10.09 10.87 -29.42
N ASP A 20 8.85 11.32 -29.33
CA ASP A 20 7.90 10.72 -28.39
C ASP A 20 7.92 9.22 -28.73
N ASP A 21 8.95 8.53 -28.24
CA ASP A 21 8.86 7.10 -27.98
C ASP A 21 7.67 7.05 -27.04
N GLU A 22 6.50 6.66 -27.58
CA GLU A 22 5.36 6.20 -26.82
C GLU A 22 5.89 5.02 -25.99
N LYS A 23 6.55 5.34 -24.87
CA LYS A 23 7.06 4.35 -23.93
C LYS A 23 5.82 3.66 -23.41
N GLU A 24 5.64 2.42 -23.83
CA GLU A 24 4.59 1.57 -23.31
C GLU A 24 4.61 1.67 -21.78
N PRO A 25 3.43 1.78 -21.14
CA PRO A 25 3.37 1.88 -19.70
C PRO A 25 4.06 0.68 -19.08
N GLN A 26 5.18 0.92 -18.40
CA GLN A 26 5.94 -0.14 -17.75
C GLN A 26 5.20 -0.55 -16.48
N ILE A 27 4.76 -1.81 -16.43
CA ILE A 27 4.21 -2.40 -15.21
C ILE A 27 5.36 -2.67 -14.26
N LEU A 28 5.27 -2.11 -13.05
CA LEU A 28 6.24 -2.29 -11.98
C LEU A 28 5.56 -2.97 -10.79
N GLU A 29 6.02 -4.17 -10.47
CA GLU A 29 5.76 -4.78 -9.18
C GLU A 29 6.78 -4.25 -8.16
N GLN A 30 6.30 -3.84 -6.99
CA GLN A 30 7.15 -3.39 -5.89
C GLN A 30 6.52 -3.75 -4.56
N PHE A 31 7.37 -4.00 -3.57
CA PHE A 31 6.97 -4.27 -2.19
C PHE A 31 7.06 -2.99 -1.36
N VAL A 32 6.46 -3.04 -0.17
CA VAL A 32 6.56 -1.97 0.81
C VAL A 32 8.03 -1.64 1.06
N HIS A 33 8.37 -0.39 0.87
CA HIS A 33 9.72 0.13 1.10
C HIS A 33 9.88 0.56 2.56
N ASN A 34 8.91 1.30 3.08
CA ASN A 34 8.93 1.78 4.46
C ASN A 34 7.53 1.78 5.09
N VAL A 35 7.49 1.78 6.42
CA VAL A 35 6.27 1.98 7.21
C VAL A 35 6.34 3.40 7.75
N GLU A 36 5.33 4.21 7.44
CA GLU A 36 5.32 5.63 7.79
C GLU A 36 4.59 5.89 9.12
N ASP A 37 3.43 5.25 9.32
CA ASP A 37 2.63 5.38 10.53
C ASP A 37 1.72 4.16 10.75
N PHE A 38 1.21 3.98 11.97
CA PHE A 38 0.22 2.96 12.31
C PHE A 38 -0.49 3.29 13.61
N SER A 39 -1.76 2.89 13.74
CA SER A 39 -2.52 3.11 14.98
C SER A 39 -2.04 2.22 16.14
N SER A 40 -1.68 0.97 15.83
CA SER A 40 -1.24 0.02 16.84
C SER A 40 -0.35 -1.08 16.26
N GLN A 41 0.49 -1.66 17.13
CA GLN A 41 1.21 -2.90 16.86
C GLN A 41 1.25 -3.77 18.13
N TYR A 42 1.15 -5.08 17.96
CA TYR A 42 1.20 -6.03 19.07
C TYR A 42 2.61 -6.09 19.69
N GLY A 43 3.63 -6.11 18.84
CA GLY A 43 5.03 -6.07 19.25
C GLY A 43 5.41 -4.81 20.03
N SER A 44 6.51 -4.89 20.78
CA SER A 44 7.14 -3.72 21.41
C SER A 44 8.16 -3.08 20.47
N GLU A 45 8.43 -1.78 20.63
CA GLU A 45 9.45 -1.04 19.85
C GLU A 45 10.87 -1.63 19.92
N ILE A 46 11.17 -2.40 20.98
CA ILE A 46 12.46 -3.05 21.18
C ILE A 46 12.51 -4.50 20.66
N SER A 47 11.44 -4.97 20.01
CA SER A 47 11.31 -6.33 19.49
C SER A 47 11.08 -6.30 17.98
N VAL A 48 11.40 -7.40 17.32
CA VAL A 48 11.06 -7.63 15.90
C VAL A 48 9.77 -8.45 15.76
N SER A 49 9.27 -9.03 16.86
CA SER A 49 8.08 -9.88 16.83
C SER A 49 6.82 -9.03 16.74
N TYR A 50 6.00 -9.29 15.72
CA TYR A 50 4.67 -8.71 15.53
C TYR A 50 4.66 -7.18 15.40
N THR A 51 5.69 -6.61 14.78
CA THR A 51 5.82 -5.16 14.57
C THR A 51 5.44 -4.75 13.16
N ALA A 52 5.04 -3.50 12.97
CA ALA A 52 4.65 -2.97 11.67
C ALA A 52 5.79 -3.04 10.64
N PHE A 53 7.04 -2.87 11.09
CA PHE A 53 8.23 -2.92 10.24
C PHE A 53 8.43 -4.25 9.49
N ASN A 54 7.77 -5.31 9.92
CA ASN A 54 7.75 -6.59 9.22
C ASN A 54 7.00 -6.57 7.88
N LEU A 55 6.20 -5.53 7.61
CA LEU A 55 5.56 -5.33 6.31
C LEU A 55 6.57 -5.00 5.20
N ARG A 56 7.79 -4.58 5.53
CA ARG A 56 8.79 -4.15 4.55
C ARG A 56 9.34 -5.33 3.76
N GLY A 57 9.39 -5.17 2.44
CA GLY A 57 9.93 -6.17 1.52
C GLY A 57 8.94 -7.30 1.22
N PRO A 58 9.44 -8.39 0.60
CA PRO A 58 8.61 -9.52 0.21
C PRO A 58 8.13 -10.33 1.43
N PRO A 59 6.99 -11.04 1.32
CA PRO A 59 6.47 -11.85 2.42
C PRO A 59 7.45 -12.97 2.80
N SER A 60 7.70 -13.13 4.11
CA SER A 60 8.68 -14.11 4.61
C SER A 60 8.09 -15.51 4.87
N ASN A 61 6.82 -15.60 5.27
CA ASN A 61 6.19 -16.85 5.74
C ASN A 61 5.07 -17.36 4.82
N PHE A 62 4.63 -16.56 3.84
CA PHE A 62 3.61 -17.01 2.88
C PHE A 62 4.23 -18.06 1.93
N PRO A 63 3.54 -19.17 1.60
CA PRO A 63 2.10 -19.45 1.75
C PRO A 63 1.72 -20.28 2.98
N ASP A 64 2.54 -20.34 4.02
CA ASP A 64 2.20 -21.15 5.20
C ASP A 64 1.18 -20.42 6.09
N TYR A 65 0.18 -21.16 6.57
CA TYR A 65 -0.78 -20.66 7.55
C TYR A 65 -0.18 -20.71 8.95
N GLY A 66 -0.33 -19.62 9.72
CA GLY A 66 0.07 -19.63 11.11
C GLY A 66 0.41 -18.25 11.66
N ASP A 67 0.49 -18.20 12.99
CA ASP A 67 0.91 -17.01 13.72
C ASP A 67 2.44 -16.96 13.81
N TYR A 68 3.03 -16.03 13.05
CA TYR A 68 4.49 -15.91 12.94
C TYR A 68 4.99 -14.58 13.52
N PRO A 69 6.09 -14.58 14.30
CA PRO A 69 6.68 -13.35 14.81
C PRO A 69 7.08 -12.34 13.73
N GLN A 70 7.37 -12.79 12.51
CA GLN A 70 7.72 -11.93 11.38
C GLN A 70 6.47 -11.41 10.64
N ALA A 71 5.26 -11.61 11.15
CA ALA A 71 4.06 -10.95 10.65
C ALA A 71 3.87 -9.58 11.33
N PHE A 72 2.95 -8.79 10.79
CA PHE A 72 2.42 -7.61 11.47
C PHE A 72 1.06 -7.95 12.08
N VAL A 73 0.89 -7.61 13.35
CA VAL A 73 -0.35 -7.87 14.10
C VAL A 73 -0.73 -6.60 14.85
N MET A 74 -1.99 -6.19 14.72
CA MET A 74 -2.56 -5.03 15.42
C MET A 74 -3.08 -5.46 16.80
N ARG A 75 -3.26 -4.52 17.73
CA ARG A 75 -3.73 -4.87 19.10
C ARG A 75 -5.22 -5.16 19.17
N THR A 76 -5.98 -4.67 18.21
CA THR A 76 -7.44 -4.77 18.18
C THR A 76 -7.86 -6.05 17.44
N TYR A 77 -7.39 -7.22 17.89
CA TYR A 77 -7.78 -8.53 17.33
C TYR A 77 -8.88 -9.26 18.13
N GLY A 78 -10.02 -9.56 17.51
CA GLY A 78 -11.22 -10.12 18.16
C GLY A 78 -12.27 -9.07 18.54
N THR A 79 -13.16 -9.38 19.49
CA THR A 79 -14.28 -8.52 19.92
C THR A 79 -14.36 -8.34 21.44
N TRP A 80 -13.43 -8.93 22.20
CA TRP A 80 -13.57 -9.09 23.65
C TRP A 80 -13.60 -7.76 24.41
N TRP A 81 -12.97 -6.70 23.90
CA TRP A 81 -13.01 -5.38 24.52
C TRP A 81 -14.35 -4.66 24.29
N GLU A 82 -15.11 -5.02 23.25
CA GLU A 82 -16.47 -4.51 23.00
C GLU A 82 -17.49 -5.27 23.85
N GLU A 83 -17.24 -6.56 24.09
CA GLU A 83 -18.10 -7.43 24.89
C GLU A 83 -17.88 -7.30 26.41
N ALA A 84 -16.80 -6.66 26.82
CA ALA A 84 -16.46 -6.50 28.24
C ALA A 84 -17.54 -5.69 28.99
N PRO A 85 -17.90 -6.04 30.25
CA PRO A 85 -18.88 -5.28 31.03
C PRO A 85 -18.51 -3.79 31.26
N SER A 86 -17.22 -3.47 31.13
CA SER A 86 -16.68 -2.12 31.26
C SER A 86 -16.52 -1.39 29.92
N ALA A 87 -16.91 -2.01 28.79
CA ALA A 87 -16.83 -1.40 27.47
C ALA A 87 -17.65 -0.11 27.44
N GLN A 88 -17.02 0.97 27.00
CA GLN A 88 -17.72 2.25 26.84
C GLN A 88 -18.48 2.24 25.51
N GLN A 89 -19.73 2.69 25.54
CA GLN A 89 -20.48 2.94 24.32
C GLN A 89 -19.91 4.16 23.61
N ASP A 90 -19.96 4.13 22.28
CA ASP A 90 -19.60 5.30 21.48
C ASP A 90 -20.48 6.48 21.89
N TYR A 91 -19.84 7.62 22.13
CA TYR A 91 -20.50 8.86 22.52
C TYR A 91 -21.23 9.50 21.32
N MET A 92 -20.77 9.26 20.09
CA MET A 92 -21.34 9.82 18.86
C MET A 92 -21.54 8.76 17.78
N PRO A 93 -22.44 7.78 18.00
CA PRO A 93 -22.66 6.67 17.06
C PRO A 93 -23.14 7.14 15.69
N GLN A 94 -23.74 8.33 15.58
CA GLN A 94 -24.14 8.94 14.32
C GLN A 94 -22.97 9.34 13.40
N ASN A 95 -21.75 9.46 13.95
CA ASN A 95 -20.55 9.75 13.18
C ASN A 95 -19.83 8.48 12.70
N ALA A 96 -20.29 7.30 13.15
CA ALA A 96 -19.71 6.04 12.73
C ALA A 96 -19.92 5.83 11.23
N SER A 97 -18.84 5.41 10.56
CA SER A 97 -18.94 4.94 9.18
C SER A 97 -19.75 3.65 9.12
N ALA A 98 -20.39 3.36 7.98
CA ALA A 98 -21.16 2.13 7.81
C ALA A 98 -20.31 0.88 8.08
N ILE A 99 -19.08 0.88 7.57
CA ILE A 99 -18.06 -0.11 7.89
C ILE A 99 -17.10 0.54 8.87
N THR A 100 -16.89 -0.06 10.04
CA THR A 100 -15.97 0.48 11.06
C THR A 100 -14.55 0.02 10.77
N SER A 101 -13.58 0.93 10.84
CA SER A 101 -12.15 0.59 10.82
C SER A 101 -11.60 0.85 12.21
N GLN A 102 -11.01 -0.18 12.82
CA GLN A 102 -10.47 -0.11 14.18
C GLN A 102 -9.01 0.35 14.19
N ASP A 103 -8.23 -0.07 13.20
CA ASP A 103 -6.81 0.22 13.08
C ASP A 103 -6.43 0.63 11.65
N PHE A 104 -5.24 1.19 11.51
CA PHE A 104 -4.63 1.51 10.22
C PHE A 104 -3.12 1.24 10.25
N VAL A 105 -2.56 1.05 9.05
CA VAL A 105 -1.12 1.13 8.79
C VAL A 105 -0.89 1.90 7.50
N GLU A 106 0.09 2.79 7.52
CA GLU A 106 0.55 3.57 6.39
C GLU A 106 1.92 3.05 5.94
N VAL A 107 2.03 2.77 4.65
CA VAL A 107 3.24 2.26 4.02
C VAL A 107 3.58 3.09 2.81
N SER A 108 4.87 3.21 2.52
CA SER A 108 5.36 3.85 1.30
C SER A 108 6.12 2.85 0.43
N PHE A 109 6.08 3.12 -0.87
CA PHE A 109 6.77 2.34 -1.89
C PHE A 109 7.99 3.10 -2.42
N GLU A 110 8.87 2.43 -3.16
CA GLU A 110 10.10 3.05 -3.64
C GLU A 110 9.81 4.08 -4.74
N LYS A 111 8.93 3.73 -5.68
CA LYS A 111 8.59 4.57 -6.82
C LYS A 111 7.11 4.94 -6.80
N ALA A 112 6.82 6.21 -7.10
CA ALA A 112 5.45 6.66 -7.32
C ALA A 112 4.89 5.99 -8.58
N VAL A 113 3.72 5.37 -8.47
CA VAL A 113 3.05 4.63 -9.56
C VAL A 113 1.57 4.93 -9.59
N TYR A 114 0.92 4.60 -10.71
CA TYR A 114 -0.53 4.49 -10.77
C TYR A 114 -0.93 3.10 -10.28
N PRO A 115 -1.62 2.95 -9.13
CA PRO A 115 -1.95 1.65 -8.60
C PRO A 115 -2.87 0.88 -9.56
N LEU A 116 -2.37 -0.23 -10.08
CA LEU A 116 -3.17 -1.16 -10.90
C LEU A 116 -3.79 -2.25 -10.02
N GLU A 117 -3.01 -2.76 -9.06
CA GLU A 117 -3.37 -3.80 -8.11
C GLU A 117 -2.69 -3.53 -6.77
N VAL A 118 -3.36 -3.89 -5.67
CA VAL A 118 -2.76 -3.95 -4.33
C VAL A 118 -3.02 -5.34 -3.78
N SER A 119 -1.94 -6.03 -3.40
CA SER A 119 -1.97 -7.42 -2.96
C SER A 119 -1.49 -7.52 -1.50
N ILE A 120 -2.36 -8.03 -0.63
CA ILE A 120 -2.10 -8.19 0.80
C ILE A 120 -1.93 -9.67 1.10
N PHE A 121 -0.80 -10.04 1.71
CA PHE A 121 -0.50 -11.42 2.09
C PHE A 121 -0.95 -11.68 3.53
N GLU A 122 -2.09 -12.36 3.68
CA GLU A 122 -2.68 -12.68 4.97
C GLU A 122 -2.33 -14.13 5.36
N THR A 123 -1.68 -14.33 6.51
CA THR A 123 -1.13 -15.63 6.96
C THR A 123 -1.91 -16.28 8.10
N TYR A 124 -2.67 -15.51 8.88
CA TYR A 124 -3.42 -16.00 10.04
C TYR A 124 -4.71 -15.22 10.21
N ASN A 125 -5.85 -15.93 10.32
CA ASN A 125 -7.19 -15.34 10.37
C ASN A 125 -7.42 -14.24 9.30
N PRO A 126 -7.25 -14.55 7.99
CA PRO A 126 -7.46 -13.57 6.93
C PRO A 126 -8.89 -13.04 6.92
N GLY A 127 -9.10 -11.85 6.35
CA GLY A 127 -10.46 -11.31 6.21
C GLY A 127 -10.74 -9.97 6.86
N ALA A 128 -9.79 -9.42 7.60
CA ALA A 128 -10.03 -8.24 8.44
C ALA A 128 -9.91 -6.90 7.69
N LEU A 129 -9.35 -6.89 6.47
CA LEU A 129 -9.14 -5.65 5.73
C LEU A 129 -10.47 -5.07 5.24
N VAL A 130 -10.76 -3.83 5.63
CA VAL A 130 -12.01 -3.14 5.26
C VAL A 130 -11.82 -2.01 4.26
N ARG A 131 -10.62 -1.40 4.18
CA ARG A 131 -10.35 -0.29 3.27
C ARG A 131 -8.90 -0.27 2.78
N ILE A 132 -8.73 0.24 1.56
CA ILE A 132 -7.44 0.61 0.99
C ILE A 132 -7.53 2.06 0.55
N TRP A 133 -6.56 2.87 0.98
CA TRP A 133 -6.42 4.27 0.58
C TRP A 133 -5.07 4.48 -0.08
N ALA A 134 -5.00 5.51 -0.93
CA ALA A 134 -3.73 6.00 -1.46
C ALA A 134 -3.60 7.50 -1.22
N LEU A 135 -2.43 7.93 -0.76
CA LEU A 135 -2.12 9.33 -0.53
C LEU A 135 -1.72 9.98 -1.85
N GLY A 136 -2.58 10.86 -2.36
CA GLY A 136 -2.27 11.71 -3.50
C GLY A 136 -1.49 12.97 -3.10
N PRO A 137 -1.21 13.88 -4.05
CA PRO A 137 -0.47 15.10 -3.77
C PRO A 137 -1.10 16.03 -2.74
N THR A 138 -2.42 15.97 -2.55
CA THR A 138 -3.18 16.89 -1.69
C THR A 138 -4.06 16.21 -0.66
N ALA A 139 -4.47 14.95 -0.89
CA ALA A 139 -5.43 14.27 -0.04
C ALA A 139 -5.38 12.75 -0.24
N TRP A 140 -5.92 12.04 0.76
CA TRP A 140 -6.21 10.61 0.70
C TRP A 140 -7.35 10.31 -0.27
N MET A 141 -7.17 9.27 -1.08
CA MET A 141 -8.17 8.79 -2.05
C MET A 141 -8.51 7.33 -1.73
N LEU A 142 -9.79 7.05 -1.51
CA LEU A 142 -10.28 5.69 -1.28
C LEU A 142 -10.10 4.86 -2.55
N LEU A 143 -9.38 3.75 -2.48
CA LEU A 143 -9.21 2.82 -3.60
C LEU A 143 -10.21 1.67 -3.51
N TRP A 144 -10.48 1.17 -2.32
CA TRP A 144 -11.41 0.06 -2.10
C TRP A 144 -12.00 0.13 -0.68
N GLU A 145 -13.26 -0.29 -0.54
CA GLU A 145 -13.95 -0.48 0.73
C GLU A 145 -14.85 -1.73 0.65
N GLY A 146 -14.87 -2.54 1.71
CA GLY A 146 -15.69 -3.74 1.81
C GLY A 146 -15.84 -4.23 3.25
N GLU A 147 -16.84 -5.09 3.47
CA GLU A 147 -17.06 -5.74 4.77
C GLU A 147 -15.96 -6.77 5.04
N PRO A 148 -15.59 -7.00 6.32
CA PRO A 148 -14.70 -8.08 6.68
C PRO A 148 -15.35 -9.43 6.38
N GLU A 149 -14.54 -10.41 5.97
CA GLU A 149 -15.02 -11.72 5.50
C GLU A 149 -14.29 -12.84 6.24
N TYR A 150 -15.01 -13.79 6.84
CA TYR A 150 -14.36 -14.99 7.37
C TYR A 150 -14.03 -15.97 6.24
N VAL A 151 -12.73 -16.23 6.03
CA VAL A 151 -12.22 -17.04 4.90
C VAL A 151 -11.74 -18.42 5.34
N GLY A 152 -11.93 -18.78 6.61
CA GLY A 152 -11.40 -20.01 7.19
C GLY A 152 -9.92 -19.94 7.56
N ASP A 153 -9.42 -21.05 8.07
CA ASP A 153 -8.07 -21.17 8.63
C ASP A 153 -7.04 -21.49 7.53
N THR A 154 -7.00 -20.63 6.51
CA THR A 154 -6.10 -20.77 5.35
C THR A 154 -5.42 -19.44 5.03
N PRO A 155 -4.18 -19.42 4.53
CA PRO A 155 -3.54 -18.19 4.13
C PRO A 155 -4.07 -17.74 2.76
N ARG A 156 -4.10 -16.44 2.48
CA ARG A 156 -4.52 -15.93 1.16
C ARG A 156 -3.74 -14.72 0.70
N ILE A 157 -3.73 -14.51 -0.61
CA ILE A 157 -3.39 -13.23 -1.23
C ILE A 157 -4.71 -12.52 -1.46
N PHE A 158 -4.94 -11.41 -0.76
CA PHE A 158 -6.12 -10.59 -0.93
C PHE A 158 -5.80 -9.43 -1.88
N SER A 159 -6.41 -9.45 -3.06
CA SER A 159 -6.19 -8.47 -4.14
C SER A 159 -7.54 -7.99 -4.67
N PRO A 160 -8.26 -7.12 -3.92
CA PRO A 160 -9.57 -6.68 -4.33
C PRO A 160 -9.49 -5.75 -5.56
N PRO A 161 -10.56 -5.65 -6.37
CA PRO A 161 -10.61 -4.67 -7.44
C PRO A 161 -10.56 -3.25 -6.86
N ILE A 162 -9.53 -2.48 -7.24
CA ILE A 162 -9.33 -1.11 -6.79
C ILE A 162 -9.85 -0.09 -7.80
N ARG A 163 -10.36 1.04 -7.29
CA ARG A 163 -10.70 2.21 -8.10
C ARG A 163 -9.42 2.80 -8.70
N GLN A 164 -9.41 2.91 -10.02
CA GLN A 164 -8.30 3.53 -10.75
C GLN A 164 -8.26 5.04 -10.47
N ILE A 165 -7.05 5.56 -10.28
CA ILE A 165 -6.78 6.98 -10.04
C ILE A 165 -5.86 7.53 -11.13
N ASN A 166 -6.00 8.83 -11.42
CA ASN A 166 -5.24 9.51 -12.48
C ASN A 166 -4.07 10.33 -11.92
N VAL A 167 -3.61 10.00 -10.72
CA VAL A 167 -2.43 10.61 -10.09
C VAL A 167 -1.49 9.51 -9.59
N PRO A 168 -0.16 9.68 -9.72
CA PRO A 168 0.77 8.73 -9.14
C PRO A 168 0.79 8.88 -7.62
N THR A 169 0.87 7.75 -6.92
CA THR A 169 0.93 7.68 -5.46
C THR A 169 2.14 6.86 -5.04
N ARG A 170 2.66 7.14 -3.85
CA ARG A 170 3.84 6.49 -3.29
C ARG A 170 3.55 6.02 -1.88
#